data_AF-A0A163UVZ7-F1
#
_entry.id   AF-A0A163UVZ7-F1
#
_cell.length_a   1.000
_cell.length_b   1.000
_cell.length_c   1.000
_cell.angle_alpha   90.00
_cell.angle_beta   90.00
_cell.angle_gamma   90.00
#
_symmetry.space_group_name_H-M   'P 1'
#
loop_
_entity.id
_entity.type
_entity.pdbx_description
1 polymer ?
#
loop_
_entity_poly.entity_id
_entity_poly.type
_entity_poly.pdbx_seq_one_letter_code
_entity_poly.pdbx_strand_id
1 'polypeptide(L)'
;MKYSLVNGIKTEPFKGGIGVCICCGATVVAKCGIKNIHHWAHLDLTECDKWWESEGIWHRKWKSYFPEEWQEIVHIADDNEKHIADLKTNYGVIVEFQNSPISREELMSRENFYQNMIWIVNGEKFKNFHILDKLPNIESENFKDEVVLTFVK
;
A
#
# COMPACT_ATOMS: atom_id res chain seq x y z
N MET A 1 4.92 -8.52 -3.73
CA MET A 1 3.55 -8.46 -3.19
C MET A 1 3.44 -9.39 -2.01
N LYS A 2 2.67 -9.03 -0.99
CA LYS A 2 2.30 -9.91 0.12
C LYS A 2 1.27 -10.95 -0.30
N TYR A 3 0.34 -10.60 -1.18
CA TYR A 3 -0.74 -11.48 -1.59
C TYR A 3 -0.69 -11.82 -3.08
N SER A 4 -1.20 -13.00 -3.41
CA SER A 4 -1.56 -13.42 -4.77
C SER A 4 -2.81 -14.30 -4.70
N LEU A 5 -3.39 -14.65 -5.85
CA LEU A 5 -4.48 -15.62 -5.90
C LEU A 5 -3.93 -17.03 -6.12
N VAL A 6 -4.24 -17.93 -5.19
CA VAL A 6 -4.00 -19.37 -5.32
C VAL A 6 -5.36 -20.06 -5.32
N ASN A 7 -5.73 -20.70 -6.42
CA ASN A 7 -7.08 -21.23 -6.63
C ASN A 7 -8.19 -20.20 -6.41
N GLY A 8 -7.96 -18.95 -6.80
CA GLY A 8 -8.90 -17.84 -6.61
C GLY A 8 -8.94 -17.27 -5.18
N ILE A 9 -8.14 -17.79 -4.26
CA ILE A 9 -8.11 -17.34 -2.86
C ILE A 9 -6.89 -16.46 -2.64
N LYS A 10 -7.11 -15.28 -2.04
CA LYS A 10 -6.05 -14.35 -1.64
C LYS A 10 -5.16 -15.01 -0.58
N THR A 11 -3.89 -15.23 -0.92
CA THR A 11 -2.99 -16.10 -0.17
C THR A 11 -1.60 -15.47 -0.01
N GLU A 12 -1.02 -15.58 1.19
CA GLU A 12 0.36 -15.22 1.47
C GLU A 12 1.36 -16.21 0.85
N PRO A 13 2.61 -15.80 0.56
CA PRO A 13 3.63 -16.67 -0.03
C PRO A 13 3.99 -17.84 0.89
N PHE A 14 3.97 -19.04 0.31
CA PHE A 14 4.43 -20.28 0.94
C PHE A 14 5.47 -20.99 0.07
N LYS A 15 6.31 -21.84 0.68
CA LYS A 15 7.43 -22.48 -0.01
C LYS A 15 6.95 -23.31 -1.20
N GLY A 16 7.46 -22.99 -2.39
CA GLY A 16 7.07 -23.66 -3.65
C GLY A 16 5.74 -23.18 -4.25
N GLY A 17 5.13 -22.15 -3.66
CA GLY A 17 3.86 -21.60 -4.13
C GLY A 17 3.96 -21.00 -5.52
N ILE A 18 2.93 -21.26 -6.32
CA ILE A 18 2.65 -20.62 -7.60
C ILE A 18 1.25 -20.02 -7.51
N GLY A 19 1.10 -18.77 -7.91
CA GLY A 19 -0.16 -18.05 -7.86
C GLY A 19 -0.36 -17.15 -9.07
N VAL A 20 -1.43 -16.38 -9.03
CA VAL A 20 -1.81 -15.40 -10.04
C VAL A 20 -1.75 -14.01 -9.42
N CYS A 21 -1.07 -13.08 -10.10
CA CYS A 21 -0.99 -11.69 -9.68
C CYS A 21 -2.38 -11.06 -9.62
N ILE A 22 -2.71 -10.44 -8.49
CA ILE A 22 -4.00 -9.77 -8.28
C ILE A 22 -4.24 -8.60 -9.24
N CYS A 23 -3.18 -7.95 -9.74
CA CYS A 23 -3.27 -6.75 -10.57
C CYS A 23 -3.31 -7.04 -12.08
N CYS A 24 -2.36 -7.86 -12.56
CA CYS A 24 -2.22 -8.13 -14.00
C CYS A 24 -2.68 -9.52 -14.43
N GLY A 25 -2.94 -10.44 -13.50
CA GLY A 25 -3.32 -11.82 -13.82
C GLY A 25 -2.17 -12.70 -14.30
N ALA A 26 -0.92 -12.20 -14.34
CA ALA A 26 0.24 -13.01 -14.70
C ALA A 26 0.65 -13.99 -13.59
N THR A 27 1.37 -15.04 -13.97
CA THR A 27 1.90 -16.03 -13.02
C THR A 27 2.96 -15.41 -12.11
N VAL A 28 2.83 -15.69 -10.81
CA VAL A 28 3.79 -15.29 -9.78
C VAL A 28 4.26 -16.50 -8.98
N VAL A 29 5.49 -16.43 -8.48
CA VAL A 29 6.09 -17.46 -7.63
C VAL A 29 6.43 -16.92 -6.26
N ALA A 30 6.26 -17.76 -5.25
CA ALA A 30 6.60 -17.42 -3.88
C ALA A 30 8.14 -17.45 -3.68
N LYS A 31 8.68 -16.35 -3.16
CA LYS A 31 10.08 -16.24 -2.73
C LYS A 31 10.12 -16.32 -1.20
N CYS A 32 10.41 -17.51 -0.68
CA CYS A 32 10.45 -17.79 0.77
C CYS A 32 11.89 -18.07 1.24
N GLY A 33 12.74 -17.05 1.20
CA GLY A 33 14.14 -17.14 1.65
C GLY A 33 14.36 -16.47 3.02
N ILE A 34 15.55 -16.65 3.58
CA ILE A 34 15.91 -16.09 4.90
C ILE A 34 16.35 -14.61 4.88
N LYS A 35 16.72 -14.09 3.70
CA LYS A 35 17.31 -12.75 3.56
C LYS A 35 16.26 -11.65 3.40
N ASN A 36 15.22 -11.94 2.63
CA ASN A 36 14.16 -10.99 2.29
C ASN A 36 12.85 -11.48 2.89
N ILE A 37 11.95 -10.55 3.17
CA ILE A 37 10.59 -10.91 3.57
C ILE A 37 9.96 -11.80 2.49
N HIS A 38 9.17 -12.78 2.92
CA HIS A 38 8.46 -13.63 1.99
C HIS A 38 7.51 -12.79 1.14
N HIS A 39 7.59 -12.96 -0.18
CA HIS A 39 6.77 -12.22 -1.13
C HIS A 39 6.48 -13.06 -2.39
N TRP A 40 5.41 -12.69 -3.08
CA TRP A 40 5.15 -13.11 -4.45
C TRP A 40 5.92 -12.22 -5.43
N ALA A 41 6.56 -12.85 -6.41
CA ALA A 41 7.33 -12.20 -7.47
C ALA A 41 6.87 -12.70 -8.85
N HIS A 42 6.81 -11.80 -9.83
CA HIS A 42 6.61 -12.17 -11.23
C HIS A 42 7.79 -13.02 -11.72
N LEU A 43 7.49 -13.99 -12.59
CA LEU A 43 8.51 -14.83 -13.23
C LEU A 43 9.32 -14.04 -14.27
N ASP A 44 8.62 -13.20 -15.02
CA ASP A 44 9.20 -12.34 -16.05
C ASP A 44 9.32 -10.90 -15.52
N LEU A 45 10.12 -10.07 -16.21
CA LEU A 45 10.22 -8.62 -15.96
C LEU A 45 8.98 -7.85 -16.43
N THR A 46 7.79 -8.46 -16.34
CA THR A 46 6.53 -7.80 -16.68
C THR A 46 6.35 -6.61 -15.74
N GLU A 47 6.36 -5.42 -16.30
CA GLU A 47 6.03 -4.19 -15.57
C GLU A 47 4.53 -4.22 -15.25
N CYS A 48 4.20 -4.73 -14.05
CA CYS A 48 2.82 -4.97 -13.61
C CYS A 48 2.18 -3.70 -13.05
N ASP A 49 2.92 -2.97 -12.22
CA ASP A 49 2.50 -1.74 -11.57
C ASP A 49 3.74 -0.86 -11.45
N LYS A 50 3.64 0.36 -11.98
CA LYS A 50 4.75 1.32 -12.02
C LYS A 50 5.09 1.89 -10.65
N TRP A 51 4.16 1.84 -9.70
CA TRP A 51 4.35 2.28 -8.32
C TRP A 51 4.81 1.17 -7.40
N TRP A 52 5.01 -0.04 -7.94
CA TRP A 52 5.45 -1.17 -7.16
C TRP A 52 6.87 -0.97 -6.66
N GLU A 53 7.01 -0.76 -5.34
CA GLU A 53 8.29 -0.77 -4.66
C GLU A 53 8.53 -2.09 -3.91
N SER A 54 9.81 -2.40 -3.67
CA SER A 54 10.16 -3.52 -2.80
C SER A 54 9.70 -3.24 -1.36
N GLU A 55 8.77 -4.04 -0.86
CA GLU A 55 8.19 -3.89 0.46
C GLU A 55 9.19 -4.27 1.57
N GLY A 56 9.49 -3.31 2.45
CA GLY A 56 10.32 -3.52 3.64
C GLY A 56 9.50 -3.91 4.89
N ILE A 57 10.21 -4.26 5.98
CA ILE A 57 9.60 -4.65 7.26
C ILE A 57 8.68 -3.54 7.82
N TRP A 58 9.13 -2.28 7.74
CA TRP A 58 8.34 -1.13 8.20
C TRP A 58 6.98 -1.07 7.51
N HIS A 59 6.99 -1.18 6.17
CA HIS A 59 5.81 -1.11 5.33
C HIS A 59 4.83 -2.27 5.61
N ARG A 60 5.36 -3.50 5.68
CA ARG A 60 4.58 -4.69 6.04
C ARG A 60 3.94 -4.56 7.42
N LYS A 61 4.70 -4.09 8.41
CA LYS A 61 4.21 -3.93 9.78
C LYS A 61 3.08 -2.92 9.84
N TRP A 62 3.20 -1.80 9.14
CA TRP A 62 2.16 -0.78 9.09
C TRP A 62 0.86 -1.30 8.47
N LYS A 63 0.94 -2.01 7.33
CA LYS A 63 -0.23 -2.67 6.73
C LYS A 63 -0.89 -3.68 7.68
N SER A 64 -0.10 -4.39 8.49
CA SER A 64 -0.61 -5.45 9.39
C SER A 64 -1.52 -4.96 10.52
N TYR A 65 -1.58 -3.65 10.79
CA TYR A 65 -2.53 -3.08 11.75
C TYR A 65 -3.95 -2.97 11.21
N PHE A 66 -4.15 -3.24 9.91
CA PHE A 66 -5.44 -3.11 9.23
C PHE A 66 -5.97 -4.48 8.80
N PRO A 67 -7.29 -4.63 8.63
CA PRO A 67 -7.89 -5.87 8.16
C PRO A 67 -7.30 -6.35 6.82
N GLU A 68 -7.17 -7.67 6.64
CA GLU A 68 -6.54 -8.25 5.43
C GLU A 68 -7.32 -7.94 4.15
N GLU A 69 -8.63 -7.77 4.26
CA GLU A 69 -9.52 -7.39 3.17
C GLU A 69 -9.25 -5.97 2.64
N TRP A 70 -8.56 -5.13 3.41
CA TRP A 70 -8.17 -3.79 2.97
C TRP A 70 -6.79 -3.74 2.34
N GLN A 71 -5.92 -4.71 2.63
CA GLN A 71 -4.52 -4.69 2.22
C GLN A 71 -4.32 -5.05 0.74
N GLU A 72 -3.42 -4.38 0.03
CA GLU A 72 -3.07 -4.68 -1.37
C GLU A 72 -4.30 -4.86 -2.27
N ILE A 73 -5.10 -3.80 -2.41
CA ILE A 73 -6.33 -3.83 -3.21
C ILE A 73 -6.10 -3.09 -4.52
N VAL A 74 -6.45 -3.74 -5.63
CA VAL A 74 -6.35 -3.13 -6.95
C VAL A 74 -7.39 -2.01 -7.06
N HIS A 75 -6.91 -0.80 -7.28
CA HIS A 75 -7.70 0.34 -7.68
C HIS A 75 -7.62 0.48 -9.20
N ILE A 76 -8.76 0.72 -9.85
CA ILE A 76 -8.87 0.91 -11.30
C ILE A 76 -9.55 2.25 -11.50
N ALA A 77 -8.89 3.15 -12.22
CA ALA A 77 -9.43 4.45 -12.59
C ALA A 77 -10.34 4.34 -13.83
N ASP A 78 -11.05 5.43 -14.16
CA ASP A 78 -12.00 5.50 -15.26
C ASP A 78 -11.36 5.28 -16.65
N ASP A 79 -10.07 5.60 -16.78
CA ASP A 79 -9.26 5.38 -17.98
C ASP A 79 -8.63 3.98 -18.06
N ASN A 80 -9.00 3.10 -17.13
CA ASN A 80 -8.51 1.73 -16.99
C ASN A 80 -7.03 1.63 -16.57
N GLU A 81 -6.41 2.74 -16.12
CA GLU A 81 -5.18 2.70 -15.34
C GLU A 81 -5.44 2.00 -14.01
N LYS A 82 -4.47 1.21 -13.54
CA LYS A 82 -4.64 0.37 -12.36
C LYS A 82 -3.37 0.26 -11.54
N HIS A 83 -3.56 0.40 -10.23
CA HIS A 83 -2.49 0.37 -9.23
C HIS A 83 -2.94 -0.43 -8.01
N ILE A 84 -2.00 -1.03 -7.31
CA ILE A 84 -2.27 -1.73 -6.06
C ILE A 84 -2.14 -0.71 -4.93
N ALA A 85 -3.27 -0.36 -4.31
CA ALA A 85 -3.27 0.44 -3.10
C ALA A 85 -2.72 -0.36 -1.93
N ASP A 86 -1.89 0.26 -1.09
CA ASP A 86 -1.40 -0.34 0.13
C ASP A 86 -2.55 -0.77 1.05
N LEU A 87 -3.52 0.14 1.23
CA LEU A 87 -4.82 -0.12 1.84
C LEU A 87 -5.95 0.57 1.05
N LYS A 88 -7.09 -0.11 0.97
CA LYS A 88 -8.36 0.48 0.54
C LYS A 88 -9.47 0.06 1.50
N THR A 89 -10.06 1.04 2.19
CA THR A 89 -11.15 0.77 3.14
C THR A 89 -12.45 0.43 2.40
N ASN A 90 -13.41 -0.16 3.11
CA ASN A 90 -14.77 -0.38 2.63
C ASN A 90 -15.53 0.93 2.32
N TYR A 91 -15.04 2.08 2.79
CA TYR A 91 -15.57 3.41 2.48
C TYR A 91 -14.89 4.07 1.29
N GLY A 92 -13.95 3.37 0.63
CA GLY A 92 -13.24 3.88 -0.55
C GLY A 92 -12.09 4.85 -0.24
N VAL A 93 -11.67 4.95 1.01
CA VAL A 93 -10.46 5.72 1.38
C VAL A 93 -9.23 4.88 1.07
N ILE A 94 -8.29 5.48 0.34
CA ILE A 94 -6.98 4.89 0.05
C ILE A 94 -6.00 5.33 1.14
N VAL A 95 -5.16 4.40 1.63
CA VAL A 95 -4.06 4.76 2.52
C VAL A 95 -2.78 4.22 1.94
N GLU A 96 -1.82 5.11 1.69
CA GLU A 96 -0.49 4.79 1.17
C GLU A 96 0.57 5.07 2.24
N PHE A 97 1.51 4.15 2.39
CA PHE A 97 2.59 4.28 3.36
C PHE A 97 3.91 4.62 2.68
N GLN A 98 4.57 5.69 3.13
CA GLN A 98 5.81 6.14 2.52
C GLN A 98 6.98 6.11 3.51
N ASN A 99 7.96 5.23 3.26
CA ASN A 99 9.15 5.10 4.11
C ASN A 99 10.38 5.87 3.58
N SER A 100 10.46 6.02 2.27
CA SER A 100 11.58 6.66 1.57
C SER A 100 11.15 7.99 0.96
N PRO A 101 12.07 8.92 0.66
CA PRO A 101 11.72 10.13 -0.08
C PRO A 101 11.02 9.78 -1.40
N ILE A 102 9.91 10.47 -1.69
CA ILE A 102 9.17 10.39 -2.94
C ILE A 102 9.27 11.75 -3.64
N SER A 103 9.32 11.76 -4.97
CA SER A 103 9.34 13.01 -5.73
C SER A 103 8.01 13.74 -5.60
N ARG A 104 8.03 15.07 -5.77
CA ARG A 104 6.79 15.86 -5.72
C ARG A 104 5.86 15.48 -6.86
N GLU A 105 6.43 15.20 -8.03
CA GLU A 105 5.72 14.81 -9.24
C GLU A 105 4.98 13.48 -9.02
N GLU A 106 5.62 12.51 -8.38
CA GLU A 106 4.99 11.22 -8.09
C GLU A 106 3.94 11.32 -6.98
N LEU A 107 4.18 12.13 -5.94
CA LEU A 107 3.19 12.41 -4.90
C LEU A 107 1.93 13.03 -5.50
N MET A 108 2.08 14.06 -6.35
CA MET A 108 0.96 14.68 -7.06
C MET A 108 0.25 13.71 -8.03
N SER A 109 1.01 12.85 -8.71
CA SER A 109 0.45 11.83 -9.60
C SER A 109 -0.46 10.86 -8.84
N ARG A 110 0.01 10.34 -7.70
CA ARG A 110 -0.75 9.42 -6.84
C ARG A 110 -1.97 10.09 -6.22
N GLU A 111 -1.84 11.33 -5.75
CA GLU A 111 -2.97 12.12 -5.23
C GLU A 111 -4.03 12.37 -6.30
N ASN A 112 -3.62 12.71 -7.52
CA ASN A 112 -4.56 12.92 -8.63
C ASN A 112 -5.19 11.61 -9.10
N PHE A 113 -4.51 10.48 -8.99
CA PHE A 113 -5.08 9.18 -9.33
C PHE A 113 -6.09 8.71 -8.28
N TYR A 114 -5.72 8.69 -7.00
CA TYR A 114 -6.56 8.13 -5.94
C TYR A 114 -7.64 9.09 -5.44
N GLN A 115 -7.42 10.40 -5.52
CA GLN A 115 -8.29 11.48 -5.02
C GLN A 115 -8.53 11.41 -3.51
N ASN A 116 -9.35 10.46 -3.05
CA ASN A 116 -9.69 10.25 -1.64
C ASN A 116 -8.63 9.37 -0.94
N MET A 117 -7.49 9.97 -0.60
CA MET A 117 -6.38 9.25 0.00
C MET A 117 -5.76 9.91 1.24
N ILE A 118 -5.11 9.08 2.06
CA ILE A 118 -4.34 9.46 3.24
C ILE A 118 -2.92 8.94 3.07
N TRP A 119 -1.94 9.81 3.36
CA TRP A 119 -0.54 9.42 3.46
C TRP A 119 -0.17 9.12 4.92
N ILE A 120 0.50 7.99 5.14
CA ILE A 120 1.21 7.69 6.38
C ILE A 120 2.71 7.65 6.08
N VAL A 121 3.43 8.67 6.53
CA VAL A 121 4.85 8.85 6.18
C VAL A 121 5.74 8.50 7.37
N ASN A 122 6.83 7.76 7.14
CA ASN A 122 7.85 7.54 8.15
C ASN A 122 8.57 8.85 8.47
N GLY A 123 8.23 9.45 9.61
CA GLY A 123 8.82 10.69 10.09
C GLY A 123 10.25 10.57 10.64
N GLU A 124 10.77 9.37 10.91
CA GLU A 124 12.05 9.18 11.64
C GLU A 124 13.23 9.90 10.98
N LYS A 125 13.24 9.97 9.64
CA LYS A 125 14.32 10.60 8.85
C LYS A 125 14.08 12.09 8.59
N PHE A 126 12.88 12.59 8.86
CA PHE A 126 12.55 13.98 8.62
C PHE A 126 13.19 14.87 9.69
N LYS A 127 13.94 15.87 9.24
CA LYS A 127 14.44 16.96 10.07
C LYS A 127 13.64 18.21 9.72
N ASN A 128 13.26 18.99 10.74
CA ASN A 128 12.60 20.30 10.57
C ASN A 128 11.25 20.24 9.83
N PHE A 129 10.28 19.48 10.36
CA PHE A 129 8.89 19.58 9.91
C PHE A 129 8.04 20.35 10.91
N HIS A 130 6.98 20.99 10.42
CA HIS A 130 5.96 21.63 11.24
C HIS A 130 4.70 20.76 11.21
N ILE A 131 4.20 20.41 12.39
CA ILE A 131 2.88 19.81 12.53
C ILE A 131 1.89 20.96 12.37
N LEU A 132 1.17 20.98 11.24
CA LEU A 132 0.20 22.04 10.93
C LEU A 132 -1.07 21.87 11.76
N ASP A 133 -1.53 20.63 11.89
CA ASP A 133 -2.69 20.28 12.69
C ASP A 133 -2.51 18.91 13.34
N LYS A 134 -3.25 18.67 14.43
CA LYS A 134 -3.32 17.35 15.06
C LYS A 134 -4.66 16.72 14.69
N LEU A 135 -4.66 15.39 14.51
CA LEU A 135 -5.90 14.64 14.44
C LEU A 135 -6.83 15.07 15.60
N PRO A 136 -8.09 15.43 15.33
CA PRO A 136 -9.04 15.69 16.40
C PRO A 136 -9.16 14.47 17.28
N ASN A 137 -9.41 14.68 18.58
CA ASN A 137 -9.62 13.56 19.49
C ASN A 137 -10.81 12.74 18.98
N ILE A 138 -10.56 11.46 18.69
CA ILE A 138 -11.56 10.51 18.18
C ILE A 138 -12.75 10.36 19.14
N GLU A 139 -12.53 10.65 20.43
CA GLU A 139 -13.56 10.61 21.48
C GLU A 139 -14.30 11.95 21.64
N SER A 140 -14.00 12.97 20.83
CA SER A 140 -14.68 14.27 20.92
C SER A 140 -15.99 14.26 20.12
N GLU A 141 -17.02 14.89 20.68
CA GLU A 141 -18.35 15.05 20.04
C GLU A 141 -18.32 15.85 18.72
N ASN A 142 -17.19 16.49 18.40
CA ASN A 142 -16.99 17.31 17.20
C ASN A 142 -16.22 16.58 16.08
N PHE A 143 -15.96 15.28 16.19
CA PHE A 143 -15.33 14.52 15.12
C PHE A 143 -16.25 14.45 13.89
N LYS A 144 -15.96 15.28 12.89
CA LYS A 144 -16.55 15.22 11.54
C LYS A 144 -15.42 14.85 10.58
N ASP A 145 -15.75 14.05 9.56
CA ASP A 145 -14.80 13.45 8.62
C ASP A 145 -13.88 14.50 7.96
N GLU A 146 -12.73 14.77 8.56
CA GLU A 146 -11.67 15.61 8.00
C GLU A 146 -10.45 14.74 7.68
N VAL A 147 -9.93 14.91 6.46
CA VAL A 147 -8.73 14.22 5.95
C VAL A 147 -7.49 14.82 6.62
N VAL A 148 -6.76 14.00 7.38
CA VAL A 148 -5.56 14.45 8.12
C VAL A 148 -4.31 13.69 7.67
N LEU A 149 -3.32 14.44 7.20
CA LEU A 149 -1.96 13.95 6.96
C LEU A 149 -1.27 13.71 8.30
N THR A 150 -0.95 12.45 8.61
CA THR A 150 -0.33 12.08 9.89
C THR A 150 1.12 11.64 9.70
N PHE A 151 2.04 12.32 10.37
CA PHE A 151 3.42 11.85 10.55
C PHE A 151 3.49 11.05 11.85
N VAL A 152 3.72 9.74 11.76
CA VAL A 152 3.94 8.90 12.95
C VAL A 152 5.44 8.77 13.20
N LYS A 153 5.84 9.03 14.45
CA LYS A 153 7.21 8.85 14.95
C LYS A 153 7.35 7.50 15.63
#